data_AF-K1YMI8-F1
#
_entry.id   AF-K1YMI8-F1
#
_cell.length_a   1.000
_cell.length_b   1.000
_cell.length_c   1.000
_cell.angle_alpha   90.00
_cell.angle_beta   90.00
_cell.angle_gamma   90.00
#
_symmetry.space_group_name_H-M   'P 1'
#
loop_
_entity.id
_entity.type
_entity.pdbx_description
1 polymer ?
#
loop_
_entity_poly.entity_id
_entity_poly.type
_entity_poly.pdbx_seq_one_letter_code
_entity_poly.pdbx_strand_id
1 'polypeptide(L)'
;MAKKVTISIPDMLHEKLETWRESFNLSKMFQDAVVEAIQRKEEFQKRIREDLDLGQIIERLRSEKMQSETNSLEAGKNDGIRWAKTAHYDDLQYALHWSDLENAAKDSVLGHYFTTNASLSRLLQSNTYCDPKYALSYLNGWKQGVEQFWEEIREKL
;
A
#
# COMPACT_ATOMS: atom_id res chain seq x y z
N MET A 1 20.13 -41.13 -9.57
CA MET A 1 19.97 -41.51 -8.14
C MET A 1 18.66 -40.92 -7.64
N ALA A 2 17.76 -41.72 -7.07
CA ALA A 2 16.48 -41.22 -6.54
C ALA A 2 16.61 -40.89 -5.05
N LYS A 3 16.16 -39.69 -4.65
CA LYS A 3 16.07 -39.29 -3.23
C LYS A 3 14.61 -39.36 -2.80
N LYS A 4 14.34 -39.90 -1.62
CA LYS A 4 12.99 -39.95 -1.04
C LYS A 4 12.62 -38.57 -0.51
N VAL A 5 11.42 -38.10 -0.88
CA VAL A 5 10.83 -36.84 -0.40
C VAL A 5 9.47 -37.19 0.19
N THR A 6 9.21 -36.73 1.42
CA THR A 6 7.90 -36.88 2.08
C THR A 6 7.09 -35.63 1.81
N ILE A 7 5.89 -35.79 1.25
CA ILE A 7 4.97 -34.68 0.97
C ILE A 7 3.66 -34.88 1.71
N SER A 8 3.07 -33.78 2.19
CA SER A 8 1.74 -33.79 2.78
C SER A 8 0.70 -33.64 1.67
N ILE A 9 -0.31 -34.51 1.67
CA ILE A 9 -1.39 -34.52 0.68
C ILE A 9 -2.76 -34.47 1.40
N PRO A 10 -3.80 -33.87 0.80
CA PRO A 10 -5.14 -33.89 1.37
C PRO A 10 -5.70 -35.32 1.48
N ASP A 11 -6.49 -35.59 2.53
CA ASP A 11 -7.04 -36.93 2.83
C ASP A 11 -7.79 -37.55 1.64
N MET A 12 -8.58 -36.74 0.93
CA MET A 12 -9.31 -37.14 -0.28
C MET A 12 -8.38 -37.66 -1.40
N LEU A 13 -7.17 -37.10 -1.50
CA LEU A 13 -6.20 -37.46 -2.52
C LEU A 13 -5.42 -38.72 -2.10
N HIS A 14 -5.18 -38.88 -0.80
CA HIS A 14 -4.61 -40.09 -0.21
C HIS A 14 -5.49 -41.34 -0.42
N GLU A 15 -6.80 -41.25 -0.14
CA GLU A 15 -7.75 -42.35 -0.34
C GLU A 15 -7.82 -42.82 -1.81
N LYS A 16 -7.82 -41.87 -2.74
CA LYS A 16 -7.77 -42.16 -4.17
C LYS A 16 -6.46 -42.81 -4.58
N LEU A 17 -5.33 -42.34 -4.05
CA LEU A 17 -4.03 -42.93 -4.36
C LEU A 17 -3.91 -44.37 -3.88
N GLU A 18 -4.41 -44.70 -2.68
CA GLU A 18 -4.44 -46.08 -2.18
C GLU A 18 -5.31 -46.99 -3.05
N THR A 19 -6.45 -46.49 -3.55
CA THR A 19 -7.34 -47.24 -4.43
C THR A 19 -6.69 -47.62 -5.77
N TRP A 20 -5.85 -46.74 -6.33
CA TRP A 20 -5.27 -46.91 -7.67
C TRP A 20 -3.76 -47.25 -7.64
N ARG A 21 -3.22 -47.55 -6.45
CA ARG A 21 -1.79 -47.75 -6.18
C ARG A 21 -1.15 -48.85 -7.01
N GLU A 22 -1.87 -49.94 -7.27
CA GLU A 22 -1.37 -51.07 -8.04
C GLU A 22 -1.50 -50.86 -9.56
N SER A 23 -2.32 -49.90 -9.99
CA SER A 23 -2.62 -49.64 -11.40
C SER A 23 -1.67 -48.61 -12.04
N PHE A 24 -1.06 -47.74 -11.24
CA PHE A 24 -0.18 -46.68 -11.73
C PHE A 24 1.22 -46.75 -11.13
N ASN A 25 2.22 -46.40 -11.94
CA ASN A 25 3.55 -46.08 -11.42
C ASN A 25 3.53 -44.67 -10.81
N LEU A 26 3.00 -44.57 -9.59
CA LEU A 26 2.83 -43.30 -8.89
C LEU A 26 4.13 -42.52 -8.79
N SER A 27 5.24 -43.18 -8.46
CA SER A 27 6.56 -42.54 -8.39
C SER A 27 6.95 -41.85 -9.71
N LYS A 28 6.73 -42.52 -10.85
CA LYS A 28 7.02 -41.93 -12.16
C LYS A 28 6.04 -40.81 -12.51
N MET A 29 4.75 -41.00 -12.24
CA MET A 29 3.72 -39.97 -12.51
C MET A 29 3.95 -38.70 -11.70
N PHE A 30 4.33 -38.83 -10.42
CA PHE A 30 4.71 -37.69 -9.58
C PHE A 30 5.99 -37.02 -10.08
N GLN A 31 7.00 -37.78 -10.49
CA GLN A 31 8.23 -37.21 -11.06
C GLN A 31 7.93 -36.41 -12.32
N ASP A 32 7.15 -36.98 -13.25
CA ASP A 32 6.80 -36.33 -14.52
C ASP A 32 5.98 -35.04 -14.28
N ALA A 33 4.97 -35.09 -13.40
CA ALA A 33 4.16 -33.92 -13.05
C ALA A 33 4.97 -32.82 -12.34
N VAL A 34 5.91 -33.19 -11.46
CA VAL A 34 6.77 -32.23 -10.77
C VAL A 34 7.78 -31.61 -11.75
N VAL A 35 8.37 -32.40 -12.65
CA VAL A 35 9.27 -31.89 -13.70
C VAL A 35 8.53 -30.90 -14.60
N GLU A 36 7.33 -31.25 -15.07
CA GLU A 36 6.53 -30.36 -15.91
C GLU A 36 6.15 -29.07 -15.16
N ALA A 37 5.74 -29.16 -13.90
CA ALA A 37 5.40 -27.99 -13.08
C ALA A 37 6.60 -27.07 -12.84
N ILE A 38 7.79 -27.64 -12.58
CA ILE A 38 9.04 -26.88 -12.43
C ILE A 38 9.38 -26.22 -13.76
N GLN A 39 9.38 -26.97 -14.86
CA GLN A 39 9.75 -26.47 -16.18
C GLN A 39 8.83 -25.34 -16.62
N ARG A 40 7.51 -25.47 -16.40
CA ARG A 40 6.53 -24.40 -16.67
C ARG A 40 6.79 -23.15 -15.83
N LYS A 41 7.20 -23.31 -14.57
CA LYS A 41 7.55 -22.19 -13.68
C LYS A 41 8.85 -21.51 -14.11
N GLU A 42 9.85 -22.29 -14.52
CA GLU A 42 11.13 -21.79 -15.03
C GLU A 42 10.96 -21.08 -16.37
N GLU A 43 10.18 -21.62 -17.30
CA GLU A 43 9.87 -20.98 -18.57
C GLU A 43 9.09 -19.67 -18.38
N PHE A 44 8.14 -19.64 -17.45
CA PHE A 44 7.43 -18.41 -17.10
C PHE A 44 8.37 -17.36 -16.52
N GLN A 45 9.23 -17.74 -15.58
CA GLN A 45 10.24 -16.84 -15.02
C GLN A 45 11.27 -16.39 -16.06
N LYS A 46 11.65 -17.27 -16.99
CA LYS A 46 12.57 -16.97 -18.08
C LYS A 46 11.95 -15.98 -19.05
N ARG A 47 10.69 -16.19 -19.48
CA ARG A 47 9.94 -15.22 -20.31
C ARG A 47 9.85 -13.85 -19.63
N ILE A 48 9.56 -13.83 -18.34
CA ILE A 48 9.54 -12.61 -17.53
C ILE A 48 10.93 -11.94 -17.51
N ARG A 49 12.02 -12.68 -17.26
CA ARG A 49 13.38 -12.12 -17.22
C ARG A 49 13.95 -11.72 -18.58
N GLU A 50 13.58 -12.43 -19.64
CA GLU A 50 13.99 -12.17 -21.02
C GLU A 50 13.20 -11.03 -21.65
N ASP A 51 12.00 -10.71 -21.11
CA ASP A 51 11.37 -9.41 -21.30
C ASP A 51 12.25 -8.37 -20.58
N LEU A 52 13.18 -7.83 -21.35
CA LEU A 52 14.06 -6.70 -21.05
C LEU A 52 13.22 -5.48 -20.70
N ASP A 53 12.68 -5.46 -19.48
CA ASP A 53 12.38 -4.22 -18.78
C ASP A 53 11.96 -4.37 -17.32
N LEU A 54 11.86 -5.58 -16.74
CA LEU A 54 11.42 -5.67 -15.34
C LEU A 54 12.28 -4.89 -14.35
N GLY A 55 13.59 -4.84 -14.56
CA GLY A 55 14.48 -4.00 -13.75
C GLY A 55 14.12 -2.51 -13.88
N GLN A 56 13.96 -2.01 -15.12
CA GLN A 56 13.64 -0.59 -15.35
C GLN A 56 12.20 -0.26 -14.93
N ILE A 57 11.24 -1.17 -15.12
CA ILE A 57 9.85 -1.04 -14.65
C ILE A 57 9.83 -0.97 -13.13
N ILE A 58 10.58 -1.82 -12.42
CA ILE A 58 10.66 -1.77 -10.96
C ILE A 58 11.28 -0.45 -10.50
N GLU A 59 12.38 -0.01 -11.10
CA GLU A 59 13.02 1.27 -10.75
C GLU A 59 12.10 2.47 -11.06
N ARG A 60 11.42 2.45 -12.21
CA ARG A 60 10.42 3.46 -12.58
C ARG A 60 9.28 3.50 -11.56
N LEU A 61 8.68 2.36 -11.24
CA LEU A 61 7.59 2.26 -10.28
C LEU A 61 8.02 2.64 -8.85
N ARG A 62 9.27 2.34 -8.45
CA ARG A 62 9.83 2.81 -7.17
C ARG A 62 9.96 4.32 -7.14
N SER A 63 10.48 4.91 -8.21
CA SER A 63 10.60 6.37 -8.35
C SER A 63 9.22 7.05 -8.35
N GLU A 64 8.28 6.54 -9.15
CA GLU A 64 6.89 7.02 -9.19
C GLU A 64 6.22 6.93 -7.82
N LYS A 65 6.44 5.82 -7.09
CA LYS A 65 5.94 5.65 -5.72
C LYS A 65 6.49 6.73 -4.78
N MET A 66 7.81 6.91 -4.76
CA MET A 66 8.47 7.91 -3.91
C MET A 66 8.03 9.34 -4.26
N GLN A 67 7.84 9.62 -5.55
CA GLN A 67 7.34 10.91 -6.02
C GLN A 67 5.88 11.12 -5.60
N SER A 68 5.04 10.08 -5.65
CA SER A 68 3.66 10.15 -5.18
C SER A 68 3.56 10.41 -3.67
N GLU A 69 4.44 9.81 -2.86
CA GLU A 69 4.52 10.06 -1.41
C GLU A 69 4.92 11.51 -1.11
N THR A 70 5.98 12.00 -1.79
CA THR A 70 6.45 13.39 -1.68
C THR A 70 5.38 14.39 -2.12
N ASN A 71 4.72 14.12 -3.25
CA ASN A 71 3.65 14.97 -3.76
C ASN A 71 2.47 15.05 -2.78
N SER A 72 2.16 13.96 -2.07
CA SER A 72 1.09 13.94 -1.07
C SER A 72 1.43 14.83 0.13
N LEU A 73 2.67 14.77 0.62
CA LEU A 73 3.16 15.62 1.70
C LEU A 73 3.10 17.11 1.32
N GLU A 74 3.65 17.46 0.16
CA GLU A 74 3.68 18.85 -0.32
C GLU A 74 2.28 19.39 -0.64
N ALA A 75 1.38 18.56 -1.18
CA ALA A 75 -0.02 18.92 -1.36
C ALA A 75 -0.68 19.23 -0.01
N GLY A 76 -0.47 18.37 0.99
CA GLY A 76 -0.93 18.59 2.36
C GLY A 76 -0.46 19.92 2.90
N LYS A 77 0.85 20.19 2.81
CA LYS A 77 1.48 21.41 3.30
C LYS A 77 0.89 22.68 2.70
N ASN A 78 0.73 22.71 1.39
CA ASN A 78 0.15 23.86 0.70
C ASN A 78 -1.31 24.10 1.12
N ASP A 79 -2.09 23.03 1.28
CA ASP A 79 -3.47 23.09 1.74
C ASP A 79 -3.58 23.52 3.21
N GLY A 80 -2.65 23.09 4.07
CA GLY A 80 -2.54 23.51 5.48
C GLY A 80 -2.32 25.02 5.61
N ILE A 81 -1.34 25.55 4.86
CA ILE A 81 -1.09 26.99 4.78
C ILE A 81 -2.33 27.74 4.26
N ARG A 82 -2.99 27.19 3.24
CA ARG A 82 -4.17 27.81 2.64
C ARG A 82 -5.34 27.89 3.62
N TRP A 83 -5.58 26.82 4.35
CA TRP A 83 -6.60 26.78 5.39
C TRP A 83 -6.28 27.76 6.52
N ALA A 84 -5.03 27.75 7.01
CA ALA A 84 -4.59 28.60 8.12
C ALA A 84 -4.76 30.11 7.85
N LYS A 85 -4.61 30.53 6.58
CA LYS A 85 -4.87 31.93 6.15
C LYS A 85 -6.32 32.38 6.32
N THR A 86 -7.26 31.43 6.35
CA THR A 86 -8.70 31.70 6.45
C THR A 86 -9.30 31.24 7.78
N ALA A 87 -8.54 30.50 8.59
CA ALA A 87 -9.00 29.96 9.85
C ALA A 87 -9.17 31.05 10.90
N HIS A 88 -10.15 30.88 11.78
CA HIS A 88 -10.27 31.70 12.97
C HIS A 88 -9.17 31.35 13.98
N TYR A 89 -8.87 32.27 14.89
CA TYR A 89 -7.82 32.07 15.90
C TYR A 89 -8.02 30.80 16.72
N ASP A 90 -9.25 30.55 17.19
CA ASP A 90 -9.57 29.38 18.01
C ASP A 90 -9.40 28.06 17.23
N ASP A 91 -9.81 28.04 15.96
CA ASP A 91 -9.62 26.89 15.07
C ASP A 91 -8.13 26.65 14.80
N LEU A 92 -7.36 27.73 14.61
CA LEU A 92 -5.92 27.65 14.40
C LEU A 92 -5.21 27.10 15.64
N GLN A 93 -5.56 27.58 16.84
CA GLN A 93 -5.06 27.02 18.09
C GLN A 93 -5.44 25.55 18.25
N TYR A 94 -6.67 25.17 17.87
CA TYR A 94 -7.09 23.77 17.88
C TYR A 94 -6.22 22.91 16.96
N ALA A 95 -6.01 23.34 15.72
CA ALA A 95 -5.22 22.60 14.74
C ALA A 95 -3.75 22.41 15.15
N LEU A 96 -3.16 23.36 15.86
CA LEU A 96 -1.79 23.26 16.39
C LEU A 96 -1.66 22.19 17.48
N HIS A 97 -2.67 22.03 18.32
CA HIS A 97 -2.68 21.04 19.41
C HIS A 97 -3.26 19.68 18.99
N TRP A 98 -3.87 19.61 17.81
CA TRP A 98 -4.47 18.40 17.29
C TRP A 98 -3.43 17.33 16.95
N SER A 99 -3.65 16.08 17.40
CA SER A 99 -2.70 14.97 17.26
C SER A 99 -3.30 13.69 16.66
N ASP A 100 -4.63 13.57 16.59
CA ASP A 100 -5.31 12.39 16.07
C ASP A 100 -5.54 12.48 14.56
N LEU A 101 -4.44 12.32 13.81
CA LEU A 101 -4.47 12.36 12.34
C LEU A 101 -5.31 11.21 11.74
N GLU A 102 -5.32 10.04 12.36
CA GLU A 102 -6.01 8.86 11.80
C GLU A 102 -7.53 9.03 11.76
N ASN A 103 -8.09 9.83 12.66
CA ASN A 103 -9.52 10.15 12.69
C ASN A 103 -9.85 11.55 12.16
N ALA A 104 -8.98 12.15 11.33
CA ALA A 104 -9.17 13.50 10.78
C ALA A 104 -10.56 13.77 10.19
N ALA A 105 -11.12 12.82 9.43
CA ALA A 105 -12.45 12.97 8.83
C ALA A 105 -13.62 12.91 9.84
N LYS A 106 -13.39 12.39 11.05
CA LYS A 106 -14.38 12.28 12.14
C LYS A 106 -14.20 13.36 13.20
N ASP A 107 -13.19 14.21 13.07
CA ASP A 107 -12.88 15.27 14.01
C ASP A 107 -14.03 16.29 14.07
N SER A 108 -14.37 16.76 15.27
CA SER A 108 -15.52 17.65 15.46
C SER A 108 -15.30 19.07 14.92
N VAL A 109 -14.05 19.49 14.78
CA VAL A 109 -13.68 20.85 14.35
C VAL A 109 -13.16 20.81 12.90
N LEU A 110 -12.17 19.94 12.65
CA LEU A 110 -11.49 19.84 11.36
C LEU A 110 -12.15 18.84 10.40
N GLY A 111 -13.03 17.96 10.88
CA GLY A 111 -13.63 16.90 10.07
C GLY A 111 -14.38 17.44 8.86
N HIS A 112 -15.13 18.53 9.03
CA HIS A 112 -15.84 19.17 7.92
C HIS A 112 -14.90 19.62 6.79
N TYR A 113 -13.72 20.16 7.13
CA TYR A 113 -12.71 20.55 6.15
C TYR A 113 -12.24 19.34 5.34
N PHE A 114 -11.93 18.24 6.02
CA PHE A 114 -11.42 17.01 5.39
C PHE A 114 -12.47 16.23 4.59
N THR A 115 -13.75 16.31 4.96
CA THR A 115 -14.84 15.64 4.24
C THR A 115 -15.34 16.41 3.03
N THR A 116 -15.28 17.75 3.06
CA THR A 116 -15.83 18.60 2.00
C THR A 116 -14.96 18.60 0.74
N ASN A 117 -13.65 18.43 0.89
CA ASN A 117 -12.74 18.36 -0.25
C ASN A 117 -12.81 16.95 -0.88
N ALA A 118 -13.37 16.84 -2.08
CA ALA A 118 -13.57 15.57 -2.78
C ALA A 118 -12.27 14.76 -3.01
N SER A 119 -11.12 15.45 -3.12
CA SER A 119 -9.81 14.82 -3.25
C SER A 119 -9.34 14.22 -1.92
N LEU A 120 -9.63 14.89 -0.80
CA LEU A 120 -9.27 14.45 0.55
C LEU A 120 -10.21 13.38 1.07
N SER A 121 -11.50 13.52 0.79
CA SER A 121 -12.49 12.52 1.16
C SER A 121 -12.19 11.19 0.47
N ARG A 122 -11.67 11.18 -0.77
CA ARG A 122 -11.19 9.97 -1.43
C ARG A 122 -9.91 9.40 -0.80
N LEU A 123 -8.97 10.25 -0.37
CA LEU A 123 -7.73 9.83 0.28
C LEU A 123 -7.98 9.25 1.69
N LEU A 124 -8.93 9.83 2.41
CA LEU A 124 -9.25 9.49 3.81
C LEU A 124 -10.31 8.37 3.92
N GLN A 125 -11.11 8.15 2.88
CA GLN A 125 -11.94 6.95 2.80
C GLN A 125 -11.04 5.75 2.53
N SER A 126 -11.05 4.78 3.43
CA SER A 126 -10.32 3.51 3.30
C SER A 126 -10.85 2.71 2.10
N ASN A 127 -10.44 3.06 0.89
CA ASN A 127 -10.71 2.26 -0.28
C ASN A 127 -9.56 1.27 -0.49
N THR A 128 -9.86 0.09 -1.03
CA THR A 128 -8.93 -1.04 -1.20
C THR A 128 -7.67 -0.70 -2.03
N TYR A 129 -7.66 0.45 -2.71
CA TYR A 129 -6.63 0.89 -3.64
C TYR A 129 -5.77 2.06 -3.14
N CYS A 130 -6.06 2.67 -1.99
CA CYS A 130 -5.27 3.77 -1.45
C CYS A 130 -4.45 3.27 -0.25
N ASP A 131 -3.11 3.26 -0.36
CA ASP A 131 -2.25 2.94 0.78
C ASP A 131 -2.47 4.01 1.87
N PRO A 132 -2.88 3.62 3.09
CA PRO A 132 -3.14 4.55 4.20
C PRO A 132 -1.96 5.50 4.48
N LYS A 133 -0.74 5.11 4.09
CA LYS A 133 0.46 5.94 4.20
C LYS A 133 0.38 7.26 3.44
N TYR A 134 -0.29 7.29 2.27
CA TYR A 134 -0.43 8.54 1.51
C TYR A 134 -1.36 9.52 2.20
N ALA A 135 -2.46 9.02 2.77
CA ALA A 135 -3.39 9.83 3.56
C ALA A 135 -2.68 10.41 4.80
N LEU A 136 -1.92 9.57 5.50
CA LEU A 136 -1.14 10.01 6.65
C LEU A 136 -0.03 11.00 6.25
N SER A 137 0.65 10.78 5.13
CA SER A 137 1.66 11.71 4.59
C SER A 137 1.04 13.07 4.28
N TYR A 138 -0.12 13.08 3.60
CA TYR A 138 -0.87 14.30 3.34
C TYR A 138 -1.25 15.04 4.64
N LEU A 139 -1.80 14.33 5.63
CA LEU A 139 -2.22 14.94 6.89
C LEU A 139 -1.04 15.50 7.70
N ASN A 140 0.11 14.80 7.70
CA ASN A 140 1.34 15.33 8.28
C ASN A 140 1.79 16.60 7.57
N GLY A 141 1.77 16.60 6.24
CA GLY A 141 2.07 17.78 5.44
C GLY A 141 1.15 18.95 5.81
N TRP A 142 -0.16 18.68 5.87
CA TRP A 142 -1.17 19.66 6.26
C TRP A 142 -0.87 20.30 7.61
N LYS A 143 -0.59 19.48 8.63
CA LYS A 143 -0.22 19.97 9.96
C LYS A 143 1.06 20.82 9.92
N GLN A 144 2.09 20.38 9.22
CA GLN A 144 3.33 21.16 9.04
C GLN A 144 3.07 22.52 8.37
N GLY A 145 2.15 22.57 7.41
CA GLY A 145 1.76 23.82 6.76
C GLY A 145 1.09 24.81 7.73
N VAL A 146 0.22 24.31 8.61
CA VAL A 146 -0.42 25.11 9.66
C VAL A 146 0.62 25.63 10.66
N GLU A 147 1.52 24.76 11.12
CA GLU A 147 2.60 25.13 12.05
C GLU A 147 3.52 26.21 11.47
N GLN A 148 3.97 26.04 10.22
CA GLN A 148 4.80 27.04 9.53
C GLN A 148 4.11 28.39 9.39
N PHE A 149 2.82 28.38 9.04
CA PHE A 149 2.05 29.62 8.97
C PHE A 149 1.97 30.30 10.34
N TRP A 150 1.73 29.53 11.41
CA TRP A 150 1.68 30.05 12.77
C TRP A 150 3.01 30.65 13.23
N GLU A 151 4.13 30.00 12.96
CA GLU A 151 5.47 30.51 13.29
C GLU A 151 5.72 31.90 12.71
N GLU A 152 5.24 32.18 11.50
CA GLU A 152 5.42 33.46 10.80
C GLU A 152 4.57 34.61 11.35
N ILE A 153 3.44 34.29 12.00
CA ILE A 153 2.47 35.30 12.47
C ILE A 153 2.40 35.43 13.99
N ARG A 154 2.83 34.41 14.76
CA ARG A 154 2.65 34.38 16.22
C ARG A 154 3.31 35.55 16.97
N GLU A 155 4.41 36.08 16.43
CA GLU A 155 5.12 37.22 17.04
C GLU A 155 4.49 38.58 16.67
N LYS A 156 3.53 38.58 15.74
CA LYS A 156 2.86 39.78 15.22
C LYS A 156 1.43 39.95 15.77
N LEU A 157 0.95 38.99 16.55
CA LEU A 157 -0.35 38.97 17.22
C LEU A 157 -0.19 39.37 18.69
#